data_AF-M5U6R3-F1
#
_entry.id   AF-M5U6R3-F1
#
_cell.length_a   1.000
_cell.length_b   1.000
_cell.length_c   1.000
_cell.angle_alpha   90.00
_cell.angle_beta   90.00
_cell.angle_gamma   90.00
#
_symmetry.space_group_name_H-M   'P 1'
#
loop_
_entity.id
_entity.type
_entity.pdbx_description
1 polymer ?
#
loop_
_entity_poly.entity_id
_entity_poly.type
_entity_poly.pdbx_seq_one_letter_code
_entity_poly.pdbx_strand_id
1 'polypeptide(L)'
;MNPEHRAAQLQTLIERLRRLVPILTADADCVWARHFANCLHRAETFADGFTQDDLNGLSSSVMSVYGGMGSFNDYVAYGAGGRPVDGFAGLCGDVYDAALNLRVIEAQP
;
A
#
# COMPACT_ATOMS: atom_id res chain seq x y z
N MET A 1 8.40 -21.80 2.12
CA MET A 1 7.63 -20.67 1.56
C MET A 1 6.93 -21.18 0.30
N ASN A 2 5.60 -21.03 0.18
CA ASN A 2 4.86 -21.44 -1.03
C ASN A 2 4.79 -20.22 -1.99
N PRO A 3 5.46 -20.25 -3.17
CA PRO A 3 5.48 -19.12 -4.12
C PRO A 3 4.09 -18.66 -4.58
N GLU A 4 3.14 -19.59 -4.75
CA GLU A 4 1.77 -19.28 -5.19
C GLU A 4 1.02 -18.43 -4.15
N HIS A 5 1.24 -18.73 -2.87
CA HIS A 5 0.68 -17.95 -1.77
C HIS A 5 1.25 -16.52 -1.78
N ARG A 6 2.56 -16.36 -1.96
CA ARG A 6 3.22 -15.05 -1.99
C ARG A 6 2.77 -14.20 -3.18
N ALA A 7 2.59 -14.83 -4.34
CA ALA A 7 2.05 -14.16 -5.52
C ALA A 7 0.62 -13.67 -5.27
N ALA A 8 -0.23 -14.46 -4.63
CA ALA A 8 -1.60 -14.05 -4.26
C ALA A 8 -1.60 -12.87 -3.25
N GLN A 9 -0.68 -12.86 -2.29
CA GLN A 9 -0.54 -11.75 -1.34
C GLN A 9 -0.06 -10.46 -2.02
N LEU A 10 0.92 -10.57 -2.94
CA LEU A 10 1.37 -9.44 -3.75
C LEU A 10 0.24 -8.89 -4.62
N GLN A 11 -0.52 -9.78 -5.26
CA GLN A 11 -1.69 -9.41 -6.07
C GLN A 11 -2.75 -8.68 -5.25
N THR A 12 -2.99 -9.13 -4.01
CA THR A 12 -3.91 -8.44 -3.09
C THR A 12 -3.43 -7.01 -2.82
N LEU A 13 -2.14 -6.80 -2.55
CA LEU A 13 -1.59 -5.44 -2.36
C LEU A 13 -1.74 -4.58 -3.61
N ILE A 14 -1.45 -5.12 -4.79
CA ILE A 14 -1.60 -4.41 -6.08
C ILE A 14 -3.04 -3.93 -6.25
N GLU A 15 -4.04 -4.79 -5.99
CA GLU A 15 -5.45 -4.42 -6.12
C GLU A 15 -5.86 -3.30 -5.16
N ARG A 16 -5.36 -3.34 -3.92
CA ARG A 16 -5.62 -2.28 -2.94
C ARG A 16 -4.94 -0.96 -3.33
N LEU A 17 -3.70 -1.01 -3.80
CA LEU A 17 -2.97 0.16 -4.31
C LEU A 17 -3.63 0.75 -5.56
N ARG A 18 -4.12 -0.08 -6.50
CA ARG A 18 -4.87 0.38 -7.69
C ARG A 18 -6.17 1.10 -7.35
N ARG A 19 -6.79 0.77 -6.22
CA ARG A 19 -7.97 1.51 -5.72
C ARG A 19 -7.57 2.79 -4.99
N LEU A 20 -6.48 2.77 -4.22
CA LEU A 20 -6.03 3.90 -3.42
C LEU A 20 -5.45 5.03 -4.27
N VAL A 21 -4.55 4.72 -5.20
CA VAL A 21 -3.79 5.72 -5.98
C VAL A 21 -4.69 6.71 -6.74
N PRO A 22 -5.78 6.29 -7.42
CA PRO A 22 -6.68 7.22 -8.08
C PRO A 22 -7.37 8.19 -7.10
N ILE A 23 -7.74 7.73 -5.90
CA ILE A 23 -8.33 8.60 -4.87
C ILE A 23 -7.34 9.68 -4.44
N LEU A 24 -6.10 9.27 -4.14
CA LEU A 24 -5.05 10.21 -3.73
C LEU A 24 -4.67 11.18 -4.85
N THR A 25 -4.71 10.73 -6.10
CA THR A 25 -4.36 11.57 -7.26
C THR A 25 -5.47 12.58 -7.60
N ALA A 26 -6.72 12.26 -7.28
CA ALA A 26 -7.85 13.17 -7.46
C ALA A 26 -7.84 14.32 -6.44
N ASP A 27 -7.17 14.12 -5.30
CA ASP A 27 -7.02 15.12 -4.26
C ASP A 27 -5.73 15.94 -4.49
N ALA A 28 -5.89 17.18 -4.93
CA ALA A 28 -4.77 18.05 -5.35
C ALA A 28 -3.79 18.37 -4.20
N ASP A 29 -4.24 18.31 -2.95
CA ASP A 29 -3.44 18.61 -1.77
C ASP A 29 -2.76 17.35 -1.19
N CYS A 30 -2.98 16.17 -1.80
CA CYS A 30 -2.43 14.92 -1.30
C CYS A 30 -0.91 14.79 -1.55
N VAL A 31 -0.13 14.93 -0.49
CA VAL A 31 1.34 14.76 -0.54
C VAL A 31 1.79 13.30 -0.76
N TRP A 32 0.90 12.33 -0.51
CA TRP A 32 1.21 10.90 -0.53
C TRP A 32 0.92 10.21 -1.88
N ALA A 33 0.23 10.87 -2.80
CA ALA A 33 -0.17 10.29 -4.09
C ALA A 33 1.02 9.69 -4.85
N ARG A 34 2.12 10.45 -4.97
CA ARG A 34 3.34 10.00 -5.65
C ARG A 34 4.01 8.82 -4.93
N HIS A 35 3.97 8.78 -3.59
CA HIS A 35 4.55 7.68 -2.83
C HIS A 35 3.83 6.37 -3.14
N PHE A 36 2.49 6.35 -3.04
CA PHE A 36 1.72 5.14 -3.32
C PHE A 36 1.73 4.74 -4.79
N ALA A 37 1.80 5.70 -5.72
CA ALA A 37 1.99 5.41 -7.14
C ALA A 37 3.32 4.68 -7.40
N ASN A 38 4.42 5.10 -6.75
CA ASN A 38 5.71 4.43 -6.85
C ASN A 38 5.66 3.01 -6.24
N CYS A 39 4.99 2.84 -5.10
CA CYS A 39 4.78 1.53 -4.49
C CYS A 39 3.97 0.60 -5.42
N LEU A 40 2.92 1.11 -6.07
CA LEU A 40 2.12 0.37 -7.04
C LEU A 40 2.98 -0.05 -8.24
N HIS A 41 3.71 0.89 -8.84
CA HIS A 41 4.58 0.59 -9.98
C HIS A 41 5.60 -0.50 -9.62
N ARG A 42 6.26 -0.39 -8.46
CA ARG A 42 7.21 -1.38 -7.97
C ARG A 42 6.55 -2.75 -7.75
N ALA A 43 5.36 -2.79 -7.16
CA ALA A 43 4.61 -4.04 -6.99
C ALA A 43 4.26 -4.69 -8.34
N GLU A 44 3.89 -3.91 -9.34
CA GLU A 44 3.57 -4.41 -10.69
C GLU A 44 4.81 -4.94 -11.42
N THR A 45 6.01 -4.37 -11.20
CA THR A 45 7.25 -4.89 -11.80
C THR A 45 7.65 -6.28 -11.29
N PHE A 46 7.09 -6.72 -10.15
CA PHE A 46 7.34 -8.05 -9.61
C PHE A 46 6.54 -9.16 -10.31
N ALA A 47 5.73 -8.83 -11.32
CA ALA A 47 4.97 -9.80 -12.11
C ALA A 47 5.87 -10.85 -12.81
N ASP A 48 7.08 -10.46 -13.18
CA ASP A 48 8.06 -11.34 -13.84
C ASP A 48 8.89 -12.19 -12.84
N GLY A 49 8.68 -11.98 -11.54
CA GLY A 49 9.38 -12.66 -10.45
C GLY A 49 9.76 -11.72 -9.32
N PHE A 50 9.87 -12.27 -8.11
CA PHE A 50 10.29 -11.56 -6.91
C PHE A 50 11.04 -12.47 -5.95
N THR A 51 11.91 -11.86 -5.16
CA THR A 51 12.49 -12.49 -3.97
C THR A 51 11.66 -12.14 -2.73
N GLN A 52 11.90 -12.83 -1.61
CA GLN A 52 11.28 -12.43 -0.35
C GLN A 52 11.79 -11.07 0.16
N ASP A 53 13.03 -10.71 -0.15
CA ASP A 53 13.60 -9.41 0.20
C ASP A 53 12.92 -8.27 -0.57
N ASP A 54 12.56 -8.49 -1.83
CA ASP A 54 11.75 -7.55 -2.61
C ASP A 54 10.40 -7.29 -1.94
N LEU A 55 9.73 -8.35 -1.48
CA LEU A 55 8.44 -8.24 -0.78
C LEU A 55 8.58 -7.56 0.58
N ASN A 56 9.63 -7.87 1.35
CA ASN A 56 9.94 -7.20 2.61
C ASN A 56 10.23 -5.70 2.40
N GLY A 57 10.98 -5.37 1.35
CA GLY A 57 11.32 -4.00 0.98
C GLY A 57 10.10 -3.19 0.51
N LEU A 58 9.23 -3.79 -0.31
CA LEU A 58 7.97 -3.19 -0.74
C LEU A 58 7.04 -2.96 0.46
N SER A 59 6.88 -3.97 1.32
CA SER A 59 6.11 -3.87 2.57
C SER A 59 6.60 -2.70 3.42
N SER A 60 7.92 -2.63 3.66
CA SER A 60 8.52 -1.57 4.46
C SER A 60 8.34 -0.19 3.84
N SER A 61 8.40 -0.09 2.52
CA SER A 61 8.16 1.17 1.80
C SER A 61 6.71 1.65 2.03
N VAL A 62 5.73 0.78 1.83
CA VAL A 62 4.30 1.10 2.05
C VAL A 62 4.05 1.50 3.51
N MET A 63 4.59 0.73 4.46
CA MET A 63 4.35 0.97 5.89
C MET A 63 5.11 2.19 6.44
N SER A 64 6.11 2.72 5.73
CA SER A 64 6.95 3.83 6.23
C SER A 64 6.19 5.14 6.49
N VAL A 65 5.00 5.29 5.91
CA VAL A 65 4.15 6.47 6.06
C VAL A 65 3.01 6.26 7.07
N TYR A 66 2.93 5.07 7.67
CA TYR A 66 1.95 4.72 8.69
C TYR A 66 2.55 4.85 10.09
N GLY A 67 1.76 5.38 11.03
CA GLY A 67 2.16 5.56 12.43
C GLY A 67 2.90 6.87 12.71
N GLY A 68 2.62 7.46 13.88
CA GLY A 68 3.08 8.79 14.28
C GLY A 68 2.03 9.87 14.08
N MET A 69 2.29 11.07 14.59
CA MET A 69 1.38 12.22 14.46
C MET A 69 1.45 12.79 13.04
N GLY A 70 0.31 12.87 12.35
CA GLY A 70 0.24 13.35 10.96
C GLY A 70 0.63 12.30 9.93
N SER A 71 0.50 11.03 10.31
CA SER A 71 0.78 9.90 9.44
C SER A 71 -0.31 9.71 8.39
N PHE A 72 -0.04 8.90 7.37
CA PHE A 72 -0.99 8.67 6.28
C PHE A 72 -2.34 8.14 6.78
N ASN A 73 -2.38 7.33 7.83
CA ASN A 73 -3.64 6.83 8.41
C ASN A 73 -4.48 7.91 9.12
N ASP A 74 -3.93 9.10 9.36
CA ASP A 74 -4.67 10.27 9.87
C ASP A 74 -5.24 11.13 8.73
N TYR A 75 -4.83 10.86 7.48
CA TYR A 75 -5.24 11.63 6.31
C TYR A 75 -6.70 11.40 5.96
N VAL A 76 -7.35 12.46 5.47
CA VAL A 76 -8.70 12.41 4.89
C VAL A 76 -8.60 12.85 3.44
N ALA A 77 -8.93 11.96 2.52
CA ALA A 77 -8.99 12.29 1.10
C ALA A 77 -10.31 12.98 0.76
N TYR A 78 -10.24 14.03 -0.06
CA TYR A 78 -11.40 14.77 -0.55
C TYR A 78 -11.60 14.54 -2.05
N GLY A 79 -12.82 14.17 -2.43
CA GLY A 79 -13.21 13.99 -3.82
C GLY A 79 -13.59 15.30 -4.51
N ALA A 80 -13.87 15.21 -5.82
CA ALA A 80 -14.39 16.34 -6.60
C ALA A 80 -15.70 16.86 -5.98
N GLY A 81 -15.66 18.06 -5.41
CA GLY A 81 -16.76 18.65 -4.64
C GLY A 81 -16.46 18.88 -3.15
N GLY A 82 -15.22 18.62 -2.70
CA GLY A 82 -14.76 18.96 -1.35
C GLY A 82 -15.39 18.11 -0.24
N ARG A 83 -15.93 16.93 -0.60
CA ARG A 83 -16.47 15.97 0.35
C ARG A 83 -15.44 14.88 0.64
N PRO A 84 -15.32 14.41 1.89
CA PRO A 84 -14.52 13.23 2.21
C PRO A 84 -14.94 12.04 1.35
N VAL A 85 -13.96 11.25 0.91
CA VAL A 85 -14.22 10.02 0.18
C VAL A 85 -14.69 8.94 1.16
N ASP A 86 -15.91 8.44 0.96
CA ASP A 86 -16.48 7.38 1.79
C ASP A 86 -15.62 6.11 1.77
N GLY A 87 -15.40 5.52 2.95
CA GLY A 87 -14.62 4.30 3.10
C GLY A 87 -13.10 4.46 2.92
N PHE A 88 -12.60 5.68 2.76
CA PHE A 88 -11.16 5.95 2.59
C PHE A 88 -10.30 5.38 3.73
N ALA A 89 -10.71 5.60 4.98
CA ALA A 89 -9.99 5.08 6.15
C ALA A 89 -9.91 3.54 6.15
N GLY A 90 -11.00 2.87 5.76
CA GLY A 90 -11.01 1.41 5.61
C GLY A 90 -10.05 0.94 4.52
N LEU A 91 -10.03 1.61 3.37
CA LEU A 91 -9.08 1.31 2.29
C LEU A 91 -7.62 1.51 2.71
N CYS A 92 -7.33 2.53 3.53
CA CYS A 92 -5.99 2.75 4.07
C CYS A 92 -5.55 1.59 4.99
N GLY A 93 -6.47 1.09 5.82
CA GLY A 93 -6.27 -0.10 6.64
C GLY A 93 -6.01 -1.35 5.80
N ASP A 94 -6.83 -1.58 4.77
CA ASP A 94 -6.65 -2.71 3.85
C ASP A 94 -5.28 -2.72 3.16
N VAL A 95 -4.77 -1.53 2.77
CA VAL A 95 -3.42 -1.40 2.18
C VAL A 95 -2.34 -1.74 3.19
N TYR A 96 -2.49 -1.29 4.44
CA TYR A 96 -1.54 -1.61 5.52
C TYR A 96 -1.51 -3.12 5.79
N ASP A 97 -2.66 -3.75 5.95
CA ASP A 97 -2.76 -5.18 6.24
C ASP A 97 -2.20 -6.01 5.07
N ALA A 98 -2.52 -5.64 3.83
CA ALA A 98 -1.96 -6.30 2.65
C ALA A 98 -0.43 -6.17 2.58
N ALA A 99 0.12 -4.99 2.90
CA ALA A 99 1.56 -4.78 2.96
C ALA A 99 2.21 -5.55 4.11
N LEU A 100 1.57 -5.64 5.27
CA LEU A 100 2.05 -6.41 6.42
C LEU A 100 2.11 -7.91 6.10
N ASN A 101 1.12 -8.44 5.39
CA ASN A 101 1.10 -9.84 4.93
C ASN A 101 2.23 -10.18 3.95
N LEU A 102 2.88 -9.17 3.34
CA LEU A 102 4.09 -9.37 2.56
C LEU A 102 5.36 -9.55 3.42
N ARG A 103 5.31 -9.41 4.74
CA ARG A 103 6.48 -9.68 5.56
C ARG A 103 6.56 -11.16 5.91
N VAL A 104 7.78 -11.69 5.87
CA VAL A 104 8.13 -12.86 6.69
C VAL A 104 8.93 -12.31 7.87
N ILE A 105 8.35 -12.38 9.07
CA ILE A 105 9.09 -12.14 10.29
C ILE A 105 9.76 -13.47 10.61
N GLU A 106 11.03 -13.61 10.26
CA GLU A 106 11.83 -14.67 10.86
C GLU A 106 11.79 -14.44 12.37
N ALA A 107 11.18 -15.36 13.11
CA ALA A 107 11.39 -15.40 14.55
C ALA A 107 12.90 -15.55 14.74
N GLN A 108 13.57 -14.52 15.26
CA GLN A 108 14.94 -14.71 15.72
C GLN A 108 14.94 -15.86 16.74
N PRO A 109 15.91 -16.78 16.66
CA PRO A 109 15.99 -17.93 17.56
C PRO A 109 16.05 -17.54 19.03
#